data_AF-A0A2S8GTQ6-F1
#
_entry.id   AF-A0A2S8GTQ6-F1
#
_cell.length_a   1.000
_cell.length_b   1.000
_cell.length_c   1.000
_cell.angle_alpha   90.00
_cell.angle_beta   90.00
_cell.angle_gamma   90.00
#
_symmetry.space_group_name_H-M   'P 1'
#
loop_
_entity.id
_entity.type
_entity.pdbx_description
1 polymer ?
#
loop_
_entity_poly.entity_id
_entity_poly.type
_entity_poly.pdbx_seq_one_letter_code
_entity_poly.pdbx_strand_id
1 'polypeptide(L)'
;MPTKTFTLATLVVVAFLTAATTLPSLIAQETADESKPSVRLPAYYGDVITADQRKKIYAIQRGYAPKIEQLEAEIKKLEEAMEAEMEGVLTQPQIDRIKELIEEEKIRREKNEAAKRAAEKAAADSGS
;
A
#
# COMPACT_ATOMS: atom_id res chain seq x y z
N MET A 1 19.26 -47.89 -6.86
CA MET A 1 19.48 -48.37 -5.48
C MET A 1 20.96 -48.22 -5.14
N PRO A 2 21.29 -47.96 -3.86
CA PRO A 2 22.44 -47.18 -3.42
C PRO A 2 23.62 -48.05 -2.99
N THR A 3 24.80 -47.44 -2.79
CA THR A 3 25.54 -47.57 -1.52
C THR A 3 26.60 -46.48 -1.40
N LYS A 4 26.59 -45.80 -0.26
CA LYS A 4 27.58 -44.83 0.21
C LYS A 4 28.60 -45.57 1.08
N THR A 5 29.87 -45.19 1.02
CA THR A 5 30.81 -45.37 2.14
C THR A 5 31.63 -44.10 2.33
N PHE A 6 31.88 -43.83 3.61
CA PHE A 6 32.21 -42.56 4.25
C PHE A 6 33.71 -42.52 4.64
N THR A 7 34.31 -41.33 4.56
CA THR A 7 35.34 -40.71 5.44
C THR A 7 36.74 -41.32 5.67
N LEU A 8 37.77 -40.46 5.52
CA LEU A 8 38.75 -40.08 6.57
C LEU A 8 39.59 -38.86 6.05
N ALA A 9 39.37 -37.63 6.54
CA ALA A 9 39.98 -36.93 7.69
C ALA A 9 41.44 -36.47 7.52
N THR A 10 41.64 -35.15 7.45
CA THR A 10 42.81 -34.32 7.86
C THR A 10 42.48 -32.88 7.46
N LEU A 11 42.70 -31.78 8.20
CA LEU A 11 43.32 -31.49 9.49
C LEU A 11 42.89 -30.04 9.82
N VAL A 12 42.46 -29.79 11.06
CA VAL A 12 42.18 -28.45 11.61
C VAL A 12 43.47 -27.85 12.14
N VAL A 13 43.78 -26.58 11.84
CA VAL A 13 44.48 -25.67 12.77
C VAL A 13 43.86 -24.27 12.68
N VAL A 14 43.47 -23.78 13.85
CA VAL A 14 42.87 -22.49 14.19
C VAL A 14 43.97 -21.55 14.71
N ALA A 15 43.90 -20.25 14.38
CA ALA A 15 44.43 -19.13 15.19
C ALA A 15 43.74 -17.82 14.72
N PHE A 16 42.63 -17.38 15.30
CA PHE A 16 42.47 -16.50 16.48
C PHE A 16 43.13 -15.09 16.37
N LEU A 17 42.25 -14.09 16.20
CA LEU A 17 42.15 -12.81 16.94
C LEU A 17 43.08 -11.61 16.62
N THR A 18 42.52 -10.63 15.89
CA THR A 18 42.70 -9.16 16.07
C THR A 18 41.37 -8.49 15.68
N ALA A 19 40.50 -8.12 16.62
CA ALA A 19 40.38 -6.80 17.26
C ALA A 19 39.88 -5.64 16.36
N ALA A 20 38.74 -5.07 16.76
CA ALA A 20 38.29 -3.68 16.59
C ALA A 20 37.67 -3.22 15.24
N THR A 21 36.33 -3.19 15.25
CA THR A 21 35.49 -2.02 14.90
C THR A 21 35.81 -1.23 13.64
N THR A 22 35.25 -1.64 12.51
CA THR A 22 34.65 -0.68 11.57
C THR A 22 33.38 -1.31 11.02
N LEU A 23 32.23 -0.99 11.62
CA LEU A 23 30.96 -1.05 10.93
C LEU A 23 31.12 -0.12 9.71
N PRO A 24 31.10 -0.60 8.45
CA PRO A 24 30.92 0.31 7.36
C PRO A 24 29.52 0.90 7.54
N SER A 25 29.49 2.18 7.90
CA SER A 25 28.32 3.05 7.87
C SER A 25 27.44 2.65 6.69
N LEU A 26 26.27 2.09 7.00
CA LEU A 26 25.08 2.12 6.16
C LEU A 26 24.62 3.58 6.05
N ILE A 27 25.46 4.44 5.48
CA ILE A 27 24.99 5.64 4.80
C ILE A 27 24.87 5.20 3.36
N ALA A 28 23.76 4.50 3.08
CA ALA A 28 23.12 4.68 1.80
C ALA A 28 22.86 6.19 1.71
N GLN A 29 23.77 6.90 1.05
CA GLN A 29 23.52 8.25 0.58
C GLN A 29 22.56 8.09 -0.60
N GLU A 30 21.34 7.70 -0.27
CA GLU A 30 20.19 7.80 -1.12
C GLU A 30 20.00 9.29 -1.31
N THR A 31 20.46 9.79 -2.45
CA THR A 31 20.10 11.11 -2.95
C THR A 31 18.59 11.10 -3.09
N ALA A 32 17.89 11.42 -2.00
CA ALA A 32 16.46 11.58 -1.98
C ALA A 32 16.15 12.62 -3.05
N ASP A 33 15.62 12.14 -4.17
CA ASP A 33 15.11 12.97 -5.24
C ASP A 33 14.08 13.92 -4.61
N GLU A 34 14.46 15.19 -4.45
CA GLU A 34 13.64 16.21 -3.79
C GLU A 34 12.37 16.54 -4.60
N SER A 35 12.18 15.94 -5.78
CA SER A 35 11.05 16.21 -6.66
C SER A 35 9.76 15.49 -6.30
N LYS A 36 9.78 14.41 -5.49
CA LYS A 36 8.53 13.75 -5.07
C LYS A 36 7.82 14.61 -4.01
N PRO A 37 6.54 14.99 -4.23
CA PRO A 37 5.81 15.83 -3.28
C PRO A 37 5.75 15.13 -1.91
N SER A 38 6.35 15.75 -0.89
CA SER A 38 6.27 15.23 0.47
C SER A 38 4.83 15.31 0.96
N VAL A 39 4.37 14.24 1.62
CA VAL A 39 3.08 14.21 2.29
C VAL A 39 2.97 15.39 3.27
N ARG A 40 1.76 15.88 3.49
CA ARG A 40 1.50 16.93 4.48
C ARG A 40 2.02 16.47 5.85
N LEU A 41 2.39 17.43 6.70
CA LEU A 41 2.68 17.11 8.09
C LEU A 41 1.44 16.49 8.74
N PRO A 42 1.63 15.56 9.68
CA PRO A 42 0.52 15.09 10.51
C PRO A 42 -0.16 16.26 11.23
N ALA A 43 -1.43 16.08 11.57
CA ALA A 43 -2.21 17.12 12.26
C ALA A 43 -1.48 17.60 13.52
N TYR A 44 -1.53 18.92 13.78
CA TYR A 44 -0.91 19.61 14.93
C TYR A 44 0.62 19.59 15.01
N TYR A 45 1.33 18.79 14.19
CA TYR A 45 2.80 18.78 14.21
C TYR A 45 3.36 20.15 13.82
N GLY A 46 2.69 20.86 12.91
CA GLY A 46 3.11 22.18 12.46
C GLY A 46 3.23 23.22 13.58
N ASP A 47 2.50 23.05 14.68
CA ASP A 47 2.36 24.02 15.76
C ASP A 47 3.43 23.87 16.85
N VAL A 48 4.06 22.69 16.93
CA VAL A 48 4.96 22.32 18.05
C VAL A 48 6.39 22.02 17.64
N ILE A 49 6.68 21.92 16.34
CA ILE A 49 8.00 21.53 15.83
C ILE A 49 8.83 22.70 15.33
N THR A 50 10.14 22.61 15.50
CA THR A 50 11.11 23.54 14.90
C THR A 50 11.31 23.29 13.40
N ALA A 51 11.96 24.24 12.72
CA ALA A 51 12.30 24.09 11.30
C ALA A 51 13.19 22.86 11.02
N ASP A 52 14.13 22.55 11.91
CA ASP A 52 15.02 21.40 11.72
C ASP A 52 14.30 20.07 11.97
N GLN A 53 13.41 20.02 12.96
CA GLN A 53 12.54 18.86 13.18
C GLN A 53 11.63 18.63 11.98
N ARG A 54 11.06 19.68 11.39
CA ARG A 54 10.26 19.62 10.18
C ARG A 54 11.01 18.98 9.01
N LYS A 55 12.25 19.40 8.76
CA LYS A 55 13.11 18.80 7.71
C LYS A 55 13.32 17.30 7.96
N LYS A 56 13.59 16.90 9.21
CA LYS A 56 13.76 15.49 9.58
C LYS A 56 12.48 14.68 9.39
N ILE A 57 11.33 15.22 9.78
CA ILE A 57 10.03 14.57 9.57
C ILE A 57 9.75 14.34 8.09
N TYR A 58 10.01 15.33 7.23
CA TYR A 58 9.86 15.16 5.79
C TYR A 58 10.82 14.11 5.21
N ALA A 59 12.07 14.06 5.69
CA ALA A 59 13.00 13.01 5.28
C ALA A 59 12.49 11.61 5.67
N ILE A 60 11.95 11.47 6.89
CA ILE A 60 11.31 10.23 7.35
C ILE A 60 10.12 9.86 6.44
N GLN A 61 9.21 10.80 6.17
CA GLN A 61 8.06 10.55 5.29
C GLN A 61 8.49 10.10 3.90
N ARG A 62 9.48 10.76 3.29
CA ARG A 62 10.02 10.36 1.98
C ARG A 62 10.63 8.96 2.00
N GLY A 63 11.31 8.57 3.07
CA GLY A 63 11.90 7.22 3.21
C GLY A 63 10.85 6.11 3.38
N TYR A 64 9.67 6.41 3.94
CA TYR A 64 8.59 5.44 4.07
C TYR A 64 7.62 5.43 2.89
N ALA A 65 7.47 6.53 2.17
CA ALA A 65 6.58 6.64 1.02
C ALA A 65 6.73 5.49 -0.02
N PRO A 66 7.93 5.13 -0.52
CA PRO A 66 8.05 4.05 -1.50
C PRO A 66 7.72 2.67 -0.90
N LYS A 67 7.94 2.46 0.41
CA LYS A 67 7.60 1.20 1.09
C LYS A 67 6.08 1.05 1.22
N ILE A 68 5.39 2.16 1.53
CA ILE A 68 3.93 2.20 1.58
C ILE A 68 3.36 1.95 0.17
N GLU A 69 3.88 2.64 -0.84
CA GLU A 69 3.46 2.47 -2.25
C GLU A 69 3.62 1.00 -2.71
N GLN A 70 4.71 0.34 -2.31
CA GLN A 70 4.90 -1.09 -2.57
C GLN A 70 3.82 -1.95 -1.88
N LEU A 71 3.56 -1.72 -0.60
CA LEU A 71 2.55 -2.48 0.15
C LEU A 71 1.14 -2.26 -0.40
N GLU A 72 0.80 -1.04 -0.80
CA GLU A 72 -0.47 -0.73 -1.46
C GLU A 72 -0.61 -1.48 -2.79
N ALA A 73 0.48 -1.59 -3.57
CA ALA A 73 0.47 -2.38 -4.80
C ALA A 73 0.32 -3.89 -4.53
N GLU A 74 0.90 -4.40 -3.44
CA GLU A 74 0.72 -5.79 -3.01
C GLU A 74 -0.72 -6.07 -2.54
N ILE A 75 -1.30 -5.16 -1.75
CA ILE A 75 -2.70 -5.23 -1.33
C ILE A 75 -3.62 -5.26 -2.55
N LYS A 76 -3.43 -4.34 -3.50
CA LYS A 76 -4.25 -4.30 -4.72
C LYS A 76 -4.20 -5.62 -5.51
N LYS A 77 -3.02 -6.22 -5.65
CA LYS A 77 -2.87 -7.52 -6.32
C LYS A 77 -3.62 -8.64 -5.59
N LEU A 78 -3.61 -8.61 -4.25
CA LEU A 78 -4.34 -9.58 -3.44
C LEU A 78 -5.85 -9.38 -3.55
N GLU A 79 -6.32 -8.14 -3.59
CA GLU A 79 -7.73 -7.81 -3.81
C GLU A 79 -8.22 -8.31 -5.18
N GLU A 80 -7.45 -8.05 -6.25
CA GLU A 80 -7.76 -8.54 -7.60
C GLU A 80 -7.75 -10.08 -7.68
N ALA A 81 -6.79 -10.74 -7.02
CA ALA A 81 -6.74 -12.20 -6.95
C ALA A 81 -7.93 -12.78 -6.17
N MET A 82 -8.26 -12.17 -5.03
CA MET A 82 -9.41 -12.56 -4.22
C MET A 82 -10.72 -12.42 -5.01
N GLU A 83 -10.90 -11.32 -5.75
CA GLU A 83 -12.07 -11.12 -6.62
C GLU A 83 -12.16 -12.20 -7.69
N ALA A 84 -11.07 -12.50 -8.38
CA ALA A 84 -11.03 -13.57 -9.38
C ALA A 84 -11.33 -14.96 -8.78
N GLU A 85 -10.82 -15.26 -7.58
CA GLU A 85 -11.13 -16.51 -6.88
C GLU A 85 -12.61 -16.58 -6.45
N MET A 86 -13.18 -15.46 -5.99
CA MET A 86 -14.61 -15.37 -5.66
C MET A 86 -15.49 -15.55 -6.89
N GLU A 87 -15.15 -14.96 -8.03
CA GLU A 87 -15.88 -15.18 -9.29
C GLU A 87 -15.73 -16.63 -9.77
N GLY A 88 -14.55 -17.23 -9.59
CA GLY A 88 -14.27 -18.60 -10.01
C GLY A 88 -15.10 -19.67 -9.32
N VAL A 89 -15.68 -19.40 -8.15
CA VAL A 89 -16.60 -20.32 -7.46
C VAL A 89 -18.07 -20.15 -7.89
N LEU A 90 -18.38 -19.14 -8.71
CA LEU A 90 -19.73 -18.88 -9.18
C LEU A 90 -20.03 -19.65 -10.47
N THR A 91 -21.30 -20.03 -10.62
CA THR A 91 -21.82 -20.55 -11.89
C THR A 91 -22.14 -19.40 -12.84
N GLN A 92 -22.12 -19.66 -14.15
CA GLN A 92 -22.47 -18.65 -15.16
C GLN A 92 -23.82 -17.96 -14.90
N PRO A 93 -24.91 -18.67 -14.53
CA PRO A 93 -26.19 -18.01 -14.20
C PRO A 93 -26.11 -17.09 -12.97
N GLN A 94 -25.27 -17.40 -11.98
CA GLN A 94 -25.06 -16.54 -10.81
C GLN A 94 -24.31 -15.27 -11.19
N ILE A 95 -23.29 -15.38 -12.04
CA ILE A 95 -22.55 -14.23 -12.58
C ILE A 95 -23.49 -13.31 -13.37
N ASP A 96 -24.32 -13.88 -14.24
CA ASP A 96 -25.28 -13.12 -15.04
C ASP A 96 -26.30 -12.40 -14.14
N ARG A 97 -26.80 -13.07 -13.10
CA ARG A 97 -27.71 -12.44 -12.13
C ARG A 97 -27.04 -11.30 -11.36
N ILE A 98 -25.77 -11.43 -10.98
CA ILE A 98 -25.03 -10.35 -10.33
C ILE A 98 -24.92 -9.13 -11.26
N LYS A 99 -24.62 -9.34 -12.55
CA LYS A 99 -24.56 -8.25 -13.54
C LYS A 99 -25.89 -7.53 -13.69
N GLU A 100 -27.00 -8.26 -13.74
CA GLU A 100 -28.34 -7.66 -13.73
C GLU A 100 -28.58 -6.82 -12.48
N LEU A 101 -28.25 -7.34 -11.30
CA LEU A 101 -28.42 -6.62 -10.03
C LEU A 101 -27.59 -5.33 -9.97
N ILE A 102 -26.37 -5.33 -10.53
CA ILE A 102 -25.52 -4.13 -10.62
C ILE A 102 -26.18 -3.06 -11.50
N GLU A 103 -26.75 -3.43 -12.65
CA GLU A 103 -27.42 -2.48 -13.53
C GLU A 103 -28.74 -1.97 -12.94
N GLU A 104 -29.54 -2.85 -12.32
CA GLU A 104 -30.75 -2.46 -11.57
C GLU A 104 -30.42 -1.42 -10.48
N GLU A 105 -29.34 -1.63 -9.72
CA GLU A 105 -28.88 -0.71 -8.68
C GLU A 105 -28.46 0.64 -9.25
N LYS A 106 -27.71 0.65 -10.36
CA LYS A 106 -27.29 1.88 -11.04
C LYS A 106 -28.50 2.70 -11.48
N ILE A 107 -29.48 2.06 -12.14
CA ILE A 107 -30.72 2.72 -12.57
C ILE A 107 -31.48 3.29 -11.36
N ARG A 108 -31.54 2.54 -10.25
CA ARG A 108 -32.19 2.99 -9.01
C ARG A 108 -31.50 4.23 -8.44
N ARG A 109 -30.17 4.25 -8.41
CA ARG A 109 -29.39 5.41 -7.92
C ARG A 109 -29.63 6.64 -8.79
N GLU A 110 -29.57 6.49 -10.11
CA GLU A 110 -29.83 7.60 -11.05
C GLU A 110 -31.23 8.19 -10.87
N LYS A 111 -32.26 7.34 -10.71
CA LYS A 111 -33.63 7.78 -10.41
C LYS A 111 -33.73 8.53 -9.09
N ASN A 112 -33.10 8.02 -8.04
CA ASN A 112 -33.10 8.66 -6.72
C ASN A 112 -32.38 10.01 -6.74
N GLU A 113 -31.25 10.12 -7.45
CA GLU A 113 -30.54 11.39 -7.63
C GLU A 113 -31.37 12.40 -8.42
N ALA A 114 -32.03 11.96 -9.50
CA ALA A 114 -32.92 12.82 -10.29
C ALA A 114 -34.11 13.31 -9.46
N ALA A 115 -34.73 12.43 -8.67
CA ALA A 115 -35.83 12.79 -7.77
C ALA A 115 -35.36 13.77 -6.68
N LYS A 116 -34.18 13.56 -6.10
CA LYS A 116 -33.59 14.48 -5.12
C LYS A 116 -33.34 15.86 -5.73
N ARG A 117 -32.72 15.93 -6.91
CA ARG A 117 -32.50 17.20 -7.62
C ARG A 117 -33.81 17.91 -7.97
N ALA A 118 -34.84 17.16 -8.37
CA ALA A 118 -36.16 17.72 -8.65
C ALA A 118 -36.83 18.29 -7.39
N ALA A 119 -36.71 17.58 -6.26
CA ALA A 119 -37.23 18.03 -4.97
C ALA A 119 -36.49 19.27 -4.45
N GLU A 120 -35.16 19.31 -4.57
CA GLU A 120 -34.34 20.48 -4.21
C GLU A 120 -34.71 21.70 -5.06
N LYS A 121 -34.93 21.52 -6.37
CA LYS A 121 -35.38 22.58 -7.26
C LYS A 121 -36.77 23.10 -6.90
N ALA A 122 -37.71 22.20 -6.60
CA ALA A 122 -39.07 22.58 -6.20
C ALA A 122 -39.10 23.34 -4.85
N ALA A 123 -38.28 22.91 -3.88
CA ALA A 123 -38.13 23.58 -2.60
C ALA A 123 -37.53 24.99 -2.74
N ALA A 124 -36.54 25.16 -3.62
CA ALA A 124 -35.93 26.46 -3.91
C ALA A 124 -36.90 27.45 -4.58
N ASP A 125 -37.81 26.96 -5.43
CA ASP A 125 -38.80 27.80 -6.14
C ASP A 125 -39.97 28.22 -5.22
N SER A 126 -40.34 27.41 -4.22
CA SER A 126 -41.41 27.72 -3.26
C SER A 126 -41.01 28.63 -2.09
N GLY A 127 -39.71 28.93 -1.95
CA GLY A 127 -39.15 29.73 -0.85
C GLY A 127 -38.74 31.15 -1.23
N SER A 128 -39.03 31.59 -2.46
CA SER A 128 -38.74 32.95 -2.98
C SER A 128 -39.99 33.80 -3.14
#